data_AF-A0A9E1AUE7-F1
#
_entry.id   AF-A0A9E1AUE7-F1
#
_cell.length_a   1.000
_cell.length_b   1.000
_cell.length_c   1.000
_cell.angle_alpha   90.00
_cell.angle_beta   90.00
_cell.angle_gamma   90.00
#
_symmetry.space_group_name_H-M   'P 1'
#
loop_
_entity.id
_entity.type
_entity.pdbx_description
1 polymer ?
#
loop_
_entity_poly.entity_id
_entity_poly.type
_entity_poly.pdbx_seq_one_letter_code
_entity_poly.pdbx_strand_id
1 'polypeptide(L)'
;MLKRFLAAAVAMLMLLSVCACGKKGPVSSKTTSTVSDIQPEENGSDNLGSDLTGDNSDMSGLTSGDATSEVTANNSKPSAGNTSSKSQATASIPDKTSDSAQMVDPGFLDGVDPFKDPVFKENVTNLKGKTIKIGTFWPNNYKSSNSDPVAQANVKAIAAIQKEYNCTIKMVYMDANSFLSDVATTTASGKVYADIYEIQGEMGDLYKNGYFADLSKVSSVGLKTNGWSPASIANATYKNTCYGVGLEKYIGYSVVYFNKALASKYKVGDLYSLVDKGQWTWSKFRSVSETAYKQSNGKVYGCNATFTPYLFNLVFANGTSPVVLANGIPVFNGLDSKLLEALNWLQSYCKAGLYNKNKSGNYVTAINSFMAGESLFYIGGNGSPDINDLSALMEDDYGILPFPKGDGQKNYTCILMNNRFYGLASNNSQAEDAGKVLVALGNRTYIKAAEWDKQHASYVRDEESLKMLRKIRSYDSIFRVTTKSFESNAAAACVDQKMTPKQAMEAIVNAAQSEINERFGV
;
A
#
# COMPACT_ATOMS: atom_id res chain seq x y z
N MET A 1 38.79 -4.22 -1.00
CA MET A 1 38.99 -3.90 -2.43
C MET A 1 38.50 -4.98 -3.40
N LEU A 2 38.53 -6.27 -3.04
CA LEU A 2 38.12 -7.36 -3.95
C LEU A 2 36.62 -7.43 -4.29
N LYS A 3 35.72 -6.94 -3.40
CA LYS A 3 34.26 -6.89 -3.65
C LYS A 3 33.83 -5.82 -4.66
N ARG A 4 34.66 -4.79 -4.90
CA ARG A 4 34.35 -3.71 -5.86
C ARG A 4 34.70 -4.07 -7.31
N PHE A 5 35.61 -5.01 -7.53
CA PHE A 5 35.97 -5.47 -8.87
C PHE A 5 34.97 -6.49 -9.44
N LEU A 6 34.28 -7.26 -8.60
CA LEU A 6 33.30 -8.25 -9.06
C LEU A 6 32.00 -7.60 -9.56
N ALA A 7 31.60 -6.46 -8.98
CA ALA A 7 30.43 -5.70 -9.43
C ALA A 7 30.66 -5.00 -10.78
N ALA A 8 31.87 -4.51 -11.03
CA ALA A 8 32.22 -3.87 -12.31
C ALA A 8 32.28 -4.87 -13.48
N ALA A 9 32.64 -6.13 -13.21
CA ALA A 9 32.71 -7.18 -14.23
C ALA A 9 31.33 -7.66 -14.70
N VAL A 10 30.30 -7.62 -13.84
CA VAL A 10 28.92 -8.00 -14.19
C VAL A 10 28.21 -6.90 -14.98
N ALA A 11 28.52 -5.62 -14.70
CA ALA A 11 27.96 -4.49 -15.44
C ALA A 11 28.50 -4.37 -16.88
N MET A 12 29.73 -4.83 -17.16
CA MET A 12 30.32 -4.79 -18.51
C MET A 12 29.81 -5.88 -19.46
N LEU A 13 29.23 -6.97 -18.96
CA LEU A 13 28.67 -8.05 -19.80
C LEU A 13 27.22 -7.79 -20.26
N MET A 14 26.50 -6.85 -19.64
CA MET A 14 25.13 -6.47 -20.01
C MET A 14 25.07 -5.38 -21.11
N LEU A 15 26.21 -4.77 -21.47
CA LEU A 15 26.29 -3.65 -22.42
C LEU A 15 26.75 -4.05 -23.84
N LEU A 16 26.86 -5.36 -24.14
CA LEU A 16 27.35 -5.85 -25.43
C LEU A 16 26.32 -6.68 -26.23
N SER A 17 25.02 -6.40 -26.09
CA SER A 17 24.00 -7.03 -26.94
C SER A 17 22.95 -6.06 -27.47
N VAL A 18 23.40 -4.92 -28.03
CA VAL A 18 22.55 -4.09 -28.90
C VAL A 18 23.36 -3.63 -30.10
N CYS A 19 23.44 -4.48 -31.13
CA CYS A 19 23.65 -4.07 -32.53
C CYS A 19 23.60 -5.31 -33.45
N ALA A 20 22.45 -5.56 -34.09
CA ALA A 20 22.39 -6.11 -35.46
C ALA A 20 20.94 -6.05 -35.98
N CYS A 21 20.73 -5.24 -37.02
CA CYS A 21 19.49 -5.14 -37.79
C CYS A 21 19.22 -6.41 -38.63
N GLY A 22 17.95 -6.71 -38.91
CA GLY A 22 17.60 -7.65 -39.99
C GLY A 22 16.10 -7.77 -40.26
N LYS A 23 15.61 -7.14 -41.34
CA LYS A 23 14.24 -7.22 -41.88
C LYS A 23 13.90 -8.64 -42.36
N LYS A 24 12.62 -9.05 -42.21
CA LYS A 24 11.67 -9.56 -43.24
C LYS A 24 10.55 -10.39 -42.58
N GLY A 25 9.28 -10.14 -42.96
CA GLY A 25 8.16 -11.10 -42.76
C GLY A 25 8.25 -12.29 -43.74
N PRO A 26 7.22 -13.15 -43.90
CA PRO A 26 5.81 -13.03 -43.47
C PRO A 26 5.23 -14.25 -42.71
N VAL A 27 3.95 -14.13 -42.35
CA VAL A 27 3.05 -15.13 -41.74
C VAL A 27 2.48 -16.10 -42.80
N SER A 28 2.39 -17.40 -42.46
CA SER A 28 1.42 -18.40 -42.99
C SER A 28 1.74 -19.74 -42.31
N SER A 29 0.94 -20.22 -41.37
CA SER A 29 -0.30 -21.02 -41.51
C SER A 29 -0.09 -22.53 -41.81
N LYS A 30 -0.49 -23.33 -40.80
CA LYS A 30 -1.38 -24.49 -40.86
C LYS A 30 -0.89 -25.88 -41.38
N THR A 31 -1.11 -26.84 -40.46
CA THR A 31 -1.69 -28.21 -40.59
C THR A 31 -0.79 -29.42 -40.89
N THR A 32 -0.79 -30.36 -39.93
CA THR A 32 -1.08 -31.83 -39.98
C THR A 32 -0.57 -32.63 -41.17
N SER A 33 -0.11 -33.88 -41.11
CA SER A 33 -0.25 -35.06 -40.23
C SER A 33 0.64 -36.14 -40.93
N THR A 34 1.13 -37.26 -40.39
CA THR A 34 0.52 -38.49 -39.85
C THR A 34 1.70 -39.49 -39.72
N VAL A 35 1.91 -40.15 -38.56
CA VAL A 35 1.61 -41.57 -38.23
C VAL A 35 2.69 -42.61 -38.57
N SER A 36 2.88 -43.52 -37.61
CA SER A 36 3.40 -44.91 -37.62
C SER A 36 4.82 -45.08 -37.08
N ASP A 37 5.13 -46.08 -36.24
CA ASP A 37 4.38 -46.99 -35.37
C ASP A 37 5.45 -47.70 -34.50
N ILE A 38 4.99 -48.53 -33.54
CA ILE A 38 5.71 -49.62 -32.85
C ILE A 38 6.24 -49.29 -31.43
N GLN A 39 5.47 -49.74 -30.43
CA GLN A 39 5.95 -50.19 -29.11
C GLN A 39 6.53 -51.62 -29.20
N PRO A 40 7.32 -52.06 -28.20
CA PRO A 40 6.71 -52.87 -27.14
C PRO A 40 7.13 -52.49 -25.70
N GLU A 41 6.36 -53.04 -24.77
CA GLU A 41 6.31 -52.86 -23.31
C GLU A 41 7.56 -53.33 -22.53
N GLU A 42 7.86 -52.71 -21.39
CA GLU A 42 7.85 -53.36 -20.05
C GLU A 42 8.25 -52.39 -18.90
N ASN A 43 7.42 -52.43 -17.84
CA ASN A 43 7.62 -52.20 -16.39
C ASN A 43 8.79 -51.34 -15.83
N GLY A 44 8.44 -50.45 -14.88
CA GLY A 44 9.26 -50.22 -13.68
C GLY A 44 9.43 -48.78 -13.19
N SER A 45 8.73 -48.45 -12.09
CA SER A 45 9.13 -47.61 -10.94
C SER A 45 9.90 -46.29 -11.10
N ASP A 46 9.35 -45.28 -10.41
CA ASP A 46 10.00 -44.25 -9.60
C ASP A 46 10.81 -43.11 -10.25
N ASN A 47 10.37 -41.92 -9.83
CA ASN A 47 11.15 -40.79 -9.33
C ASN A 47 11.57 -39.65 -10.27
N LEU A 48 11.31 -38.45 -9.73
CA LEU A 48 12.08 -37.20 -9.86
C LEU A 48 12.08 -36.53 -11.24
N GLY A 49 11.03 -35.74 -11.49
CA GLY A 49 11.05 -34.64 -12.45
C GLY A 49 11.72 -33.41 -11.85
N SER A 50 12.97 -33.20 -12.25
CA SER A 50 13.78 -32.00 -12.05
C SER A 50 13.27 -30.79 -12.85
N ASP A 51 13.43 -29.63 -12.22
CA ASP A 51 13.64 -28.28 -12.75
C ASP A 51 13.46 -28.03 -14.26
N LEU A 52 12.56 -27.09 -14.56
CA LEU A 52 12.85 -26.04 -15.54
C LEU A 52 12.54 -24.68 -14.90
N THR A 53 13.64 -23.99 -14.60
CA THR A 53 13.74 -22.59 -14.20
C THR A 53 13.17 -21.67 -15.28
N GLY A 54 12.19 -20.87 -14.89
CA GLY A 54 11.72 -19.70 -15.64
C GLY A 54 11.54 -18.57 -14.64
N ASP A 55 12.64 -17.88 -14.34
CA ASP A 55 12.69 -16.72 -13.46
C ASP A 55 12.12 -15.51 -14.24
N ASN A 56 11.01 -14.95 -13.76
CA ASN A 56 10.49 -13.64 -14.15
C ASN A 56 9.51 -13.20 -13.04
N SER A 57 10.05 -12.59 -11.99
CA SER A 57 9.24 -11.91 -10.99
C SER A 57 9.10 -10.42 -11.35
N ASP A 58 8.32 -10.14 -12.39
CA ASP A 58 7.72 -8.82 -12.60
C ASP A 58 6.32 -8.84 -11.96
N MET A 59 6.21 -8.37 -10.72
CA MET A 59 4.93 -8.10 -10.07
C MET A 59 4.72 -6.58 -10.02
N SER A 60 4.55 -5.99 -11.20
CA SER A 60 3.92 -4.68 -11.37
C SER A 60 2.51 -4.89 -11.90
N GLY A 61 1.50 -4.84 -11.03
CA GLY A 61 0.13 -4.92 -11.50
C GLY A 61 -0.89 -4.98 -10.39
N LEU A 62 -1.33 -3.82 -9.91
CA LEU A 62 -2.72 -3.59 -9.50
C LEU A 62 -3.05 -2.13 -9.80
N THR A 63 -3.40 -1.89 -11.06
CA THR A 63 -4.30 -0.80 -11.46
C THR A 63 -5.70 -1.17 -11.00
N SER A 64 -6.39 -0.26 -10.31
CA SER A 64 -7.84 -0.36 -10.10
C SER A 64 -8.53 -0.56 -11.46
N GLY A 65 -9.31 -1.64 -11.59
CA GLY A 65 -9.92 -2.05 -12.86
C GLY A 65 -10.73 -0.94 -13.53
N ASP A 66 -10.35 -0.65 -14.77
CA ASP A 66 -11.16 0.03 -15.77
C ASP A 66 -12.11 -1.00 -16.40
N ALA A 67 -13.40 -0.76 -16.25
CA ALA A 67 -14.43 -1.33 -17.10
C ALA A 67 -15.15 -0.15 -17.76
N THR A 68 -14.73 0.20 -18.98
CA THR A 68 -15.45 1.13 -19.84
C THR A 68 -16.69 0.42 -20.38
N SER A 69 -17.85 0.70 -19.80
CA SER A 69 -19.13 0.53 -20.48
C SER A 69 -19.55 1.89 -21.04
N GLU A 70 -19.58 1.98 -22.37
CA GLU A 70 -20.12 3.11 -23.11
C GLU A 70 -21.58 3.33 -22.69
N VAL A 71 -21.86 4.46 -22.04
CA VAL A 71 -23.22 4.99 -21.92
C VAL A 71 -23.34 6.08 -22.98
N THR A 72 -24.02 5.75 -24.08
CA THR A 72 -24.46 6.70 -25.10
C THR A 72 -25.30 7.82 -24.45
N ALA A 73 -24.80 9.05 -24.54
CA ALA A 73 -25.49 10.25 -24.11
C ALA A 73 -26.65 10.55 -25.05
N ASN A 74 -27.89 10.50 -24.54
CA ASN A 74 -29.06 11.01 -25.24
C ASN A 74 -29.22 12.50 -24.92
N ASN A 75 -29.08 13.33 -25.96
CA ASN A 75 -29.28 14.77 -25.93
C ASN A 75 -30.77 15.12 -25.76
N SER A 76 -31.14 15.70 -24.63
CA SER A 76 -32.39 16.44 -24.46
C SER A 76 -32.12 17.76 -23.74
N LYS A 77 -32.20 18.84 -24.51
CA LYS A 77 -32.09 20.24 -24.07
C LYS A 77 -33.32 20.61 -23.22
N PRO A 78 -33.17 21.33 -22.09
CA PRO A 78 -34.27 22.15 -21.59
C PRO A 78 -33.96 23.64 -21.62
N SER A 79 -35.05 24.38 -21.84
CA SER A 79 -35.20 25.82 -22.00
C SER A 79 -34.76 26.64 -20.77
N ALA A 80 -34.42 27.89 -21.04
CA ALA A 80 -34.14 28.94 -20.06
C ALA A 80 -35.34 29.19 -19.12
N GLY A 81 -35.02 29.32 -17.83
CA GLY A 81 -35.90 29.79 -16.76
C GLY A 81 -35.03 30.23 -15.59
N ASN A 82 -34.98 31.54 -15.36
CA ASN A 82 -34.13 32.21 -14.38
C ASN A 82 -34.85 32.27 -13.03
N THR A 83 -34.31 31.68 -11.97
CA THR A 83 -34.49 32.17 -10.59
C THR A 83 -33.39 31.61 -9.68
N SER A 84 -32.74 32.54 -9.00
CA SER A 84 -31.66 32.35 -8.05
C SER A 84 -32.11 31.68 -6.75
N SER A 85 -31.50 30.54 -6.41
CA SER A 85 -31.13 30.21 -5.03
C SER A 85 -29.85 29.37 -5.06
N LYS A 86 -28.75 29.92 -4.54
CA LYS A 86 -27.54 29.14 -4.26
C LYS A 86 -27.81 28.32 -3.00
N SER A 87 -28.35 27.12 -3.13
CA SER A 87 -28.20 26.13 -2.06
C SER A 87 -26.76 25.60 -2.12
N GLN A 88 -26.03 25.73 -1.01
CA GLN A 88 -24.79 24.98 -0.84
C GLN A 88 -25.15 23.50 -0.92
N ALA A 89 -24.46 22.75 -1.78
CA ALA A 89 -24.54 21.30 -1.78
C ALA A 89 -23.90 20.78 -0.49
N THR A 90 -24.68 20.67 0.58
CA THR A 90 -24.34 19.90 1.78
C THR A 90 -24.92 18.51 1.62
N ALA A 91 -24.08 17.47 1.73
CA ALA A 91 -24.59 16.11 1.86
C ALA A 91 -25.58 16.04 3.04
N SER A 92 -26.72 15.41 2.84
CA SER A 92 -27.63 15.06 3.92
C SER A 92 -26.90 14.12 4.89
N ILE A 93 -26.76 14.54 6.15
CA ILE A 93 -26.20 13.71 7.23
C ILE A 93 -27.22 12.60 7.50
N PRO A 94 -26.88 11.32 7.31
CA PRO A 94 -27.77 10.21 7.65
C PRO A 94 -28.00 10.13 9.16
N ASP A 95 -29.19 9.67 9.58
CA ASP A 95 -29.46 9.34 10.97
C ASP A 95 -28.74 8.06 11.39
N LYS A 96 -28.35 7.95 12.67
CA LYS A 96 -27.70 6.75 13.23
C LYS A 96 -28.62 5.53 13.08
N THR A 97 -28.13 4.48 12.41
CA THR A 97 -28.90 3.23 12.17
C THR A 97 -28.76 2.20 13.30
N SER A 98 -27.82 2.35 14.25
CA SER A 98 -27.64 1.42 15.39
C SER A 98 -26.59 1.90 16.41
N ASP A 99 -26.82 1.62 17.70
CA ASP A 99 -25.85 1.81 18.81
C ASP A 99 -24.74 0.72 18.87
N SER A 100 -24.79 -0.31 18.02
CA SER A 100 -23.84 -1.43 18.04
C SER A 100 -22.56 -1.22 17.22
N ALA A 101 -22.46 -0.11 16.48
CA ALA A 101 -21.31 0.21 15.65
C ALA A 101 -20.14 0.73 16.50
N GLN A 102 -19.14 -0.10 16.79
CA GLN A 102 -17.82 0.43 17.17
C GLN A 102 -17.17 1.06 15.94
N MET A 103 -17.51 2.32 15.70
CA MET A 103 -16.89 3.14 14.66
C MET A 103 -15.49 3.52 15.16
N VAL A 104 -14.45 2.97 14.55
CA VAL A 104 -13.08 3.39 14.83
C VAL A 104 -12.91 4.79 14.24
N ASP A 105 -12.48 5.75 15.06
CA ASP A 105 -12.13 7.09 14.57
C ASP A 105 -11.04 6.94 13.49
N PRO A 106 -11.31 7.29 12.22
CA PRO A 106 -10.30 7.27 11.18
C PRO A 106 -9.20 8.32 11.44
N GLY A 107 -9.47 9.32 12.29
CA GLY A 107 -8.59 10.40 12.65
C GLY A 107 -7.89 10.14 13.98
N PHE A 108 -6.58 9.92 13.90
CA PHE A 108 -5.66 9.79 15.03
C PHE A 108 -5.76 8.48 15.81
N LEU A 109 -4.75 7.63 15.64
CA LEU A 109 -4.47 6.52 16.56
C LEU A 109 -3.90 7.09 17.87
N ASP A 110 -4.74 7.69 18.70
CA ASP A 110 -4.33 8.21 19.99
C ASP A 110 -3.98 7.07 20.95
N GLY A 111 -2.85 7.21 21.65
CA GLY A 111 -2.43 6.27 22.69
C GLY A 111 -1.77 4.97 22.22
N VAL A 112 -1.48 4.82 20.92
CA VAL A 112 -0.66 3.71 20.40
C VAL A 112 0.80 4.13 20.45
N ASP A 113 1.61 3.48 21.31
CA ASP A 113 3.07 3.59 21.25
C ASP A 113 3.60 2.65 20.15
N PRO A 114 4.07 3.18 19.01
CA PRO A 114 4.55 2.37 17.89
C PRO A 114 5.87 1.63 18.19
N PHE A 115 6.49 1.91 19.34
CA PHE A 115 7.69 1.25 19.84
C PHE A 115 7.41 0.39 21.07
N LYS A 116 6.14 0.05 21.32
CA LYS A 116 5.75 -0.96 22.28
C LYS A 116 5.39 -2.26 21.56
N ASP A 117 5.98 -3.36 22.01
CA ASP A 117 5.69 -4.68 21.44
C ASP A 117 4.21 -5.03 21.65
N PRO A 118 3.49 -5.48 20.60
CA PRO A 118 2.12 -5.93 20.75
C PRO A 118 2.08 -7.20 21.59
N VAL A 119 1.09 -7.29 22.48
CA VAL A 119 0.91 -8.46 23.34
C VAL A 119 -0.19 -9.36 22.76
N PHE A 120 0.18 -10.59 22.44
CA PHE A 120 -0.74 -11.63 21.99
C PHE A 120 -0.91 -12.69 23.08
N LYS A 121 -2.15 -12.99 23.43
CA LYS A 121 -2.52 -14.06 24.37
C LYS A 121 -2.54 -15.38 23.62
N GLU A 122 -1.33 -15.87 23.34
CA GLU A 122 -1.14 -17.14 22.67
C GLU A 122 -1.45 -18.32 23.61
N ASN A 123 -2.37 -19.19 23.19
CA ASN A 123 -2.72 -20.41 23.89
C ASN A 123 -2.32 -21.62 23.03
N VAL A 124 -1.13 -22.18 23.30
CA VAL A 124 -0.63 -23.37 22.59
C VAL A 124 -1.62 -24.52 22.77
N THR A 125 -2.14 -25.03 21.66
CA THR A 125 -3.20 -26.06 21.64
C THR A 125 -2.80 -27.17 20.68
N ASN A 126 -2.94 -28.42 21.09
CA ASN A 126 -2.72 -29.57 20.21
C ASN A 126 -3.88 -29.67 19.19
N LEU A 127 -3.58 -29.40 17.93
CA LEU A 127 -4.49 -29.44 16.78
C LEU A 127 -4.57 -30.83 16.13
N LYS A 128 -4.03 -31.87 16.78
CA LYS A 128 -4.19 -33.29 16.41
C LYS A 128 -3.80 -33.61 14.96
N GLY A 129 -2.74 -32.99 14.46
CA GLY A 129 -2.23 -33.19 13.10
C GLY A 129 -3.04 -32.51 12.00
N LYS A 130 -4.02 -31.65 12.34
CA LYS A 130 -4.80 -30.89 11.35
C LYS A 130 -3.89 -30.05 10.44
N THR A 131 -4.31 -29.88 9.19
CA THR A 131 -3.66 -29.00 8.23
C THR A 131 -4.36 -27.63 8.23
N ILE A 132 -3.59 -26.57 8.42
CA ILE A 132 -4.01 -25.17 8.30
C ILE A 132 -3.34 -24.57 7.06
N LYS A 133 -4.14 -24.03 6.14
CA LYS A 133 -3.65 -23.40 4.90
C LYS A 133 -3.55 -21.89 5.08
N ILE A 134 -2.39 -21.33 4.74
CA ILE A 134 -2.16 -19.88 4.71
C ILE A 134 -2.02 -19.41 3.26
N GLY A 135 -3.03 -18.72 2.77
CA GLY A 135 -2.99 -18.01 1.48
C GLY A 135 -2.14 -16.76 1.60
N THR A 136 -1.16 -16.55 0.72
CA THR A 136 -0.31 -15.33 0.74
C THR A 136 0.06 -14.89 -0.67
N PHE A 137 0.10 -13.56 -0.88
CA PHE A 137 0.68 -12.93 -2.07
C PHE A 137 2.22 -12.77 -1.99
N TRP A 138 2.83 -13.12 -0.86
CA TRP A 138 4.28 -12.95 -0.64
C TRP A 138 4.99 -14.29 -0.41
N PRO A 139 5.07 -15.16 -1.43
CA PRO A 139 5.67 -16.48 -1.30
C PRO A 139 7.11 -16.43 -0.77
N ASN A 140 7.88 -15.42 -1.18
CA ASN A 140 9.28 -15.27 -0.81
C ASN A 140 9.50 -15.03 0.70
N ASN A 141 8.48 -14.58 1.44
CA ASN A 141 8.58 -14.41 2.90
C ASN A 141 8.56 -15.73 3.68
N TYR A 142 8.28 -16.85 3.01
CA TYR A 142 8.11 -18.16 3.65
C TYR A 142 8.96 -19.26 3.00
N LYS A 143 9.85 -18.91 2.07
CA LYS A 143 10.79 -19.86 1.44
C LYS A 143 12.06 -19.96 2.28
N SER A 144 12.44 -21.19 2.65
CA SER A 144 13.70 -21.44 3.36
C SER A 144 14.94 -21.08 2.55
N SER A 145 14.84 -21.07 1.22
CA SER A 145 15.89 -20.64 0.30
C SER A 145 16.12 -19.13 0.28
N ASN A 146 15.18 -18.32 0.77
CA ASN A 146 15.35 -16.86 0.82
C ASN A 146 16.18 -16.47 2.05
N SER A 147 17.41 -16.01 1.84
CA SER A 147 18.33 -15.63 2.92
C SER A 147 17.96 -14.33 3.65
N ASP A 148 16.91 -13.62 3.21
CA ASP A 148 16.42 -12.41 3.90
C ASP A 148 16.09 -12.71 5.39
N PRO A 149 16.56 -11.88 6.34
CA PRO A 149 16.34 -12.11 7.77
C PRO A 149 14.86 -12.24 8.16
N VAL A 150 13.95 -11.50 7.52
CA VAL A 150 12.51 -11.57 7.78
C VAL A 150 11.96 -12.90 7.28
N ALA A 151 12.36 -13.34 6.09
CA ALA A 151 11.96 -14.66 5.56
C ALA A 151 12.45 -15.80 6.45
N GLN A 152 13.70 -15.75 6.90
CA GLN A 152 14.28 -16.75 7.81
C GLN A 152 13.58 -16.77 9.17
N ALA A 153 13.20 -15.60 9.71
CA ALA A 153 12.42 -15.50 10.94
C ALA A 153 11.02 -16.13 10.78
N ASN A 154 10.33 -15.85 9.69
CA ASN A 154 9.02 -16.42 9.40
C ASN A 154 9.09 -17.95 9.26
N VAL A 155 10.06 -18.49 8.52
CA VAL A 155 10.25 -19.96 8.37
C VAL A 155 10.45 -20.63 9.73
N LYS A 156 11.28 -20.05 10.59
CA LYS A 156 11.49 -20.56 11.96
C LYS A 156 10.22 -20.49 12.80
N ALA A 157 9.47 -19.40 12.71
CA ALA A 157 8.21 -19.23 13.41
C ALA A 157 7.18 -20.29 12.97
N ILE A 158 7.02 -20.52 11.67
CA ILE A 158 6.12 -21.55 11.11
C ILE A 158 6.51 -22.95 11.60
N ALA A 159 7.81 -23.29 11.57
CA ALA A 159 8.29 -24.58 12.06
C ALA A 159 8.00 -24.78 13.56
N ALA A 160 8.20 -23.74 14.37
CA ALA A 160 7.90 -23.76 15.79
C ALA A 160 6.39 -23.95 16.06
N ILE A 161 5.53 -23.22 15.33
CA ILE A 161 4.07 -23.35 15.46
C ILE A 161 3.64 -24.77 15.11
N GLN A 162 4.09 -25.33 13.98
CA GLN A 162 3.73 -26.70 13.58
C GLN A 162 4.08 -27.75 14.65
N LYS A 163 5.28 -27.62 15.24
CA LYS A 163 5.75 -28.53 16.29
C LYS A 163 4.92 -28.39 17.58
N GLU A 164 4.74 -27.18 18.06
CA GLU A 164 4.11 -26.92 19.36
C GLU A 164 2.59 -27.13 19.33
N TYR A 165 1.95 -26.77 18.21
CA TYR A 165 0.51 -26.96 18.01
C TYR A 165 0.18 -28.35 17.47
N ASN A 166 1.17 -29.20 17.16
CA ASN A 166 0.97 -30.49 16.51
C ASN A 166 0.03 -30.36 15.29
N CYS A 167 0.44 -29.54 14.32
CA CYS A 167 -0.30 -29.25 13.10
C CYS A 167 0.63 -29.20 11.89
N THR A 168 0.06 -29.24 10.70
CA THR A 168 0.76 -28.93 9.44
C THR A 168 0.30 -27.57 8.95
N ILE A 169 1.24 -26.68 8.63
CA ILE A 169 0.95 -25.40 7.99
C ILE A 169 1.34 -25.52 6.51
N LYS A 170 0.36 -25.39 5.62
CA LYS A 170 0.57 -25.39 4.18
C LYS A 170 0.45 -23.97 3.63
N MET A 171 1.52 -23.45 3.06
CA MET A 171 1.46 -22.18 2.33
C MET A 171 0.74 -22.40 0.98
N VAL A 172 -0.21 -21.53 0.68
CA VAL A 172 -0.93 -21.46 -0.60
C VAL A 172 -0.55 -20.12 -1.23
N TYR A 173 0.16 -20.16 -2.35
CA TYR A 173 0.60 -18.95 -3.03
C TYR A 173 -0.48 -18.47 -3.99
N MET A 174 -0.89 -17.23 -3.81
CA MET A 174 -2.01 -16.64 -4.56
C MET A 174 -1.46 -15.70 -5.63
N ASP A 175 -2.15 -15.65 -6.77
CA ASP A 175 -1.86 -14.69 -7.83
C ASP A 175 -2.84 -13.51 -7.73
N ALA A 176 -2.32 -12.28 -7.79
CA ALA A 176 -3.14 -11.08 -7.61
C ALA A 176 -4.20 -10.89 -8.73
N ASN A 177 -4.03 -11.53 -9.88
CA ASN A 177 -4.98 -11.44 -10.99
C ASN A 177 -6.05 -12.54 -10.95
N SER A 178 -5.74 -13.73 -10.42
CA SER A 178 -6.67 -14.88 -10.39
C SER A 178 -7.26 -15.20 -9.02
N PHE A 179 -6.78 -14.61 -7.92
CA PHE A 179 -7.17 -15.02 -6.57
C PHE A 179 -8.69 -15.04 -6.36
N LEU A 180 -9.41 -14.03 -6.87
CA LEU A 180 -10.85 -13.91 -6.65
C LEU A 180 -11.61 -15.04 -7.34
N SER A 181 -11.26 -15.37 -8.59
CA SER A 181 -11.84 -16.52 -9.29
C SER A 181 -11.48 -17.84 -8.63
N ASP A 182 -10.24 -18.00 -8.16
CA ASP A 182 -9.78 -19.24 -7.53
C ASP A 182 -10.51 -19.50 -6.19
N VAL A 183 -10.69 -18.44 -5.40
CA VAL A 183 -11.48 -18.47 -4.16
C VAL A 183 -12.95 -18.80 -4.46
N ALA A 184 -13.54 -18.15 -5.47
CA ALA A 184 -14.92 -18.39 -5.87
C ALA A 184 -15.16 -19.85 -6.31
N THR A 185 -14.34 -20.37 -7.22
CA THR A 185 -14.43 -21.75 -7.73
C THR A 185 -14.27 -22.77 -6.61
N THR A 186 -13.33 -22.54 -5.69
CA THR A 186 -13.10 -23.45 -4.56
C THR A 186 -14.30 -23.44 -3.60
N THR A 187 -14.81 -22.25 -3.29
CA THR A 187 -15.99 -22.08 -2.43
C THR A 187 -17.23 -22.75 -3.02
N ALA A 188 -17.44 -22.65 -4.34
CA ALA A 188 -18.55 -23.31 -5.03
C ALA A 188 -18.48 -24.85 -4.95
N SER A 189 -17.28 -25.42 -4.77
CA SER A 189 -17.09 -26.86 -4.54
C SER A 189 -17.31 -27.30 -3.08
N GLY A 190 -17.77 -26.41 -2.20
CA GLY A 190 -17.95 -26.66 -0.77
C GLY A 190 -16.65 -26.73 0.03
N LYS A 191 -15.54 -26.20 -0.52
CA LYS A 191 -14.21 -26.19 0.10
C LYS A 191 -13.77 -24.75 0.36
N VAL A 192 -12.86 -24.57 1.33
CA VAL A 192 -12.17 -23.29 1.53
C VAL A 192 -10.85 -23.27 0.77
N TYR A 193 -10.50 -22.16 0.12
CA TYR A 193 -9.25 -22.03 -0.65
C TYR A 193 -8.03 -21.98 0.28
N ALA A 194 -8.04 -21.08 1.26
CA ALA A 194 -7.15 -21.08 2.42
C ALA A 194 -7.95 -20.91 3.73
N ASP A 195 -7.35 -21.28 4.86
CA ASP A 195 -7.95 -21.07 6.19
C ASP A 195 -7.69 -19.65 6.70
N ILE A 196 -6.45 -19.17 6.49
CA ILE A 196 -5.97 -17.82 6.79
C ILE A 196 -5.50 -17.16 5.48
N TYR A 197 -5.82 -15.90 5.26
CA TYR A 197 -5.40 -15.13 4.09
C TYR A 197 -4.54 -13.94 4.53
N GLU A 198 -3.27 -13.92 4.14
CA GLU A 198 -2.39 -12.74 4.21
C GLU A 198 -2.53 -11.97 2.89
N ILE A 199 -3.15 -10.80 2.96
CA ILE A 199 -3.49 -9.96 1.79
C ILE A 199 -3.30 -8.47 2.07
N GLN A 200 -3.57 -7.62 1.08
CA GLN A 200 -3.48 -6.17 1.19
C GLN A 200 -4.81 -5.52 0.75
N GLY A 201 -4.83 -4.75 -0.34
CA GLY A 201 -6.00 -4.01 -0.80
C GLY A 201 -7.17 -4.91 -1.23
N GLU A 202 -6.88 -6.18 -1.52
CA GLU A 202 -7.80 -7.19 -2.04
C GLU A 202 -8.84 -7.64 -1.01
N MET A 203 -8.66 -7.28 0.26
CA MET A 203 -9.60 -7.61 1.33
C MET A 203 -11.02 -7.12 0.99
N GLY A 204 -11.10 -5.96 0.33
CA GLY A 204 -12.31 -5.38 -0.24
C GLY A 204 -13.20 -6.37 -0.98
N ASP A 205 -12.60 -7.07 -1.94
CA ASP A 205 -13.32 -7.98 -2.83
C ASP A 205 -13.78 -9.23 -2.07
N LEU A 206 -12.97 -9.73 -1.13
CA LEU A 206 -13.27 -10.96 -0.41
C LEU A 206 -14.42 -10.81 0.59
N TYR A 207 -14.47 -9.71 1.38
CA TYR A 207 -15.60 -9.52 2.29
C TYR A 207 -16.88 -9.11 1.55
N LYS A 208 -16.80 -8.36 0.45
CA LYS A 208 -17.99 -7.98 -0.34
C LYS A 208 -18.66 -9.18 -1.01
N ASN A 209 -17.88 -10.18 -1.40
CA ASN A 209 -18.39 -11.44 -1.96
C ASN A 209 -18.70 -12.51 -0.90
N GLY A 210 -18.60 -12.19 0.39
CA GLY A 210 -18.96 -13.11 1.48
C GLY A 210 -17.96 -14.24 1.73
N TYR A 211 -16.72 -14.13 1.23
CA TYR A 211 -15.69 -15.15 1.39
C TYR A 211 -14.94 -15.08 2.72
N PHE A 212 -15.08 -13.99 3.48
CA PHE A 212 -14.44 -13.81 4.78
C PHE A 212 -15.39 -13.93 5.96
N ALA A 213 -14.88 -14.56 7.02
CA ALA A 213 -15.59 -14.68 8.28
C ALA A 213 -15.62 -13.34 9.02
N ASP A 214 -16.73 -13.10 9.69
CA ASP A 214 -16.84 -12.08 10.73
C ASP A 214 -15.94 -12.47 11.91
N LEU A 215 -14.83 -11.75 12.10
CA LEU A 215 -13.84 -12.10 13.12
C LEU A 215 -14.34 -11.86 14.54
N SER A 216 -15.45 -11.11 14.73
CA SER A 216 -16.08 -10.99 16.05
C SER A 216 -16.72 -12.31 16.51
N LYS A 217 -17.01 -13.23 15.58
CA LYS A 217 -17.58 -14.56 15.84
C LYS A 217 -16.53 -15.65 16.02
N VAL A 218 -15.25 -15.37 15.80
CA VAL A 218 -14.14 -16.33 15.97
C VAL A 218 -13.41 -16.01 17.26
N SER A 219 -13.79 -16.69 18.34
CA SER A 219 -13.36 -16.36 19.71
C SER A 219 -11.84 -16.42 19.90
N SER A 220 -11.18 -17.39 19.26
CA SER A 220 -9.72 -17.58 19.32
C SER A 220 -8.91 -16.42 18.73
N VAL A 221 -9.47 -15.63 17.81
CA VAL A 221 -8.77 -14.44 17.26
C VAL A 221 -8.55 -13.40 18.34
N GLY A 222 -9.43 -13.34 19.36
CA GLY A 222 -9.32 -12.40 20.45
C GLY A 222 -9.27 -10.96 19.96
N LEU A 223 -10.22 -10.55 19.11
CA LEU A 223 -10.21 -9.27 18.39
C LEU A 223 -9.96 -8.05 19.31
N LYS A 224 -10.48 -8.09 20.55
CA LYS A 224 -10.34 -7.02 21.56
C LYS A 224 -9.29 -7.31 22.63
N THR A 225 -8.72 -8.51 22.66
CA THR A 225 -7.85 -8.98 23.75
C THR A 225 -6.40 -9.17 23.32
N ASN A 226 -6.13 -9.16 22.02
CA ASN A 226 -4.81 -9.25 21.41
C ASN A 226 -4.37 -7.92 20.81
N GLY A 227 -3.06 -7.69 20.74
CA GLY A 227 -2.42 -6.48 20.22
C GLY A 227 -2.45 -6.36 18.69
N TRP A 228 -3.61 -6.60 18.08
CA TRP A 228 -3.84 -6.31 16.66
C TRP A 228 -3.71 -4.81 16.40
N SER A 229 -3.23 -4.45 15.21
CA SER A 229 -3.10 -3.05 14.84
C SER A 229 -4.48 -2.36 14.74
N PRO A 230 -4.73 -1.27 15.49
CA PRO A 230 -5.99 -0.54 15.41
C PRO A 230 -6.25 0.06 14.01
N ALA A 231 -5.22 0.56 13.33
CA ALA A 231 -5.34 1.03 11.94
C ALA A 231 -5.79 -0.10 11.00
N SER A 232 -5.29 -1.32 11.22
CA SER A 232 -5.68 -2.46 10.40
C SER A 232 -7.12 -2.88 10.66
N ILE A 233 -7.55 -2.92 11.93
CA ILE A 233 -8.94 -3.18 12.30
C ILE A 233 -9.87 -2.15 11.68
N ALA A 234 -9.52 -0.86 11.77
CA ALA A 234 -10.31 0.23 11.17
C ALA A 234 -10.46 0.03 9.66
N ASN A 235 -9.39 -0.36 8.96
CA ASN A 235 -9.44 -0.53 7.51
C ASN A 235 -10.14 -1.82 7.07
N ALA A 236 -10.05 -2.87 7.87
CA ALA A 236 -10.67 -4.17 7.61
C ALA A 236 -12.12 -4.27 8.11
N THR A 237 -12.67 -3.17 8.63
CA THR A 237 -14.07 -3.08 9.06
C THR A 237 -14.94 -2.57 7.93
N TYR A 238 -15.98 -3.33 7.62
CA TYR A 238 -16.98 -2.99 6.60
C TYR A 238 -18.37 -3.27 7.14
N LYS A 239 -19.28 -2.29 7.03
CA LYS A 239 -20.65 -2.34 7.61
C LYS A 239 -20.64 -2.83 9.06
N ASN A 240 -19.80 -2.22 9.89
CA ASN A 240 -19.61 -2.52 11.32
C ASN A 240 -19.14 -3.94 11.65
N THR A 241 -18.66 -4.69 10.64
CA THR A 241 -18.12 -6.03 10.82
C THR A 241 -16.63 -6.03 10.47
N CYS A 242 -15.80 -6.53 11.39
CA CYS A 242 -14.36 -6.65 11.18
C CYS A 242 -14.04 -7.99 10.51
N TYR A 243 -13.51 -7.93 9.28
CA TYR A 243 -13.18 -9.12 8.47
C TYR A 243 -11.68 -9.43 8.45
N GLY A 244 -10.87 -8.59 9.12
CA GLY A 244 -9.42 -8.71 9.09
C GLY A 244 -8.74 -8.04 10.26
N VAL A 245 -7.57 -8.54 10.60
CA VAL A 245 -6.64 -7.93 11.55
C VAL A 245 -5.31 -7.65 10.88
N GLY A 246 -4.45 -6.85 11.48
CA GLY A 246 -3.10 -6.61 10.96
C GLY A 246 -2.05 -6.65 12.06
N LEU A 247 -0.82 -6.87 11.62
CA LEU A 247 0.35 -6.91 12.50
C LEU A 247 1.10 -5.58 12.42
N GLU A 248 1.54 -5.07 13.57
CA GLU A 248 2.25 -3.78 13.67
C GLU A 248 3.50 -3.70 12.77
N LYS A 249 4.19 -4.82 12.53
CA LYS A 249 5.36 -4.88 11.64
C LYS A 249 5.06 -4.53 10.17
N TYR A 250 3.79 -4.53 9.76
CA TYR A 250 3.37 -4.29 8.38
C TYR A 250 2.62 -2.99 8.20
N ILE A 251 2.64 -2.11 9.22
CA ILE A 251 2.06 -0.78 9.11
C ILE A 251 3.06 0.11 8.38
N GLY A 252 2.73 0.41 7.12
CA GLY A 252 3.48 1.33 6.28
C GLY A 252 2.99 2.76 6.44
N TYR A 253 3.93 3.69 6.52
CA TYR A 253 3.67 5.12 6.57
C TYR A 253 4.42 5.87 5.46
N SER A 254 3.89 7.03 5.09
CA SER A 254 4.45 7.84 4.02
C SER A 254 5.65 8.65 4.48
N VAL A 255 6.63 8.77 3.59
CA VAL A 255 7.84 9.58 3.80
C VAL A 255 8.19 10.38 2.54
N VAL A 256 9.05 11.37 2.71
CA VAL A 256 9.65 12.12 1.60
C VAL A 256 11.14 11.82 1.56
N TYR A 257 11.56 11.12 0.51
CA TYR A 257 12.98 10.94 0.20
C TYR A 257 13.52 12.21 -0.47
N PHE A 258 14.78 12.55 -0.22
CA PHE A 258 15.47 13.61 -0.97
C PHE A 258 16.83 13.15 -1.46
N ASN A 259 17.20 13.54 -2.68
CA ASN A 259 18.51 13.24 -3.25
C ASN A 259 19.54 14.23 -2.66
N LYS A 260 20.54 13.72 -1.92
CA LYS A 260 21.53 14.55 -1.22
C LYS A 260 22.50 15.24 -2.18
N ALA A 261 22.85 14.58 -3.29
CA ALA A 261 23.69 15.16 -4.32
C ALA A 261 23.02 16.39 -4.98
N LEU A 262 21.73 16.29 -5.31
CA LEU A 262 20.95 17.42 -5.84
C LEU A 262 20.75 18.52 -4.79
N ALA A 263 20.47 18.17 -3.53
CA ALA A 263 20.33 19.14 -2.46
C ALA A 263 21.62 19.97 -2.26
N SER A 264 22.78 19.30 -2.28
CA SER A 264 24.10 19.94 -2.21
C SER A 264 24.38 20.79 -3.45
N LYS A 265 24.19 20.24 -4.65
CA LYS A 265 24.43 20.91 -5.94
C LYS A 265 23.67 22.23 -6.06
N TYR A 266 22.40 22.26 -5.66
CA TYR A 266 21.54 23.46 -5.75
C TYR A 266 21.51 24.28 -4.46
N LYS A 267 22.34 23.92 -3.47
CA LYS A 267 22.55 24.67 -2.22
C LYS A 267 21.24 24.95 -1.47
N VAL A 268 20.38 23.94 -1.35
CA VAL A 268 19.04 24.10 -0.75
C VAL A 268 19.03 24.14 0.78
N GLY A 269 20.21 24.00 1.40
CA GLY A 269 20.41 24.04 2.85
C GLY A 269 20.23 22.69 3.54
N ASP A 270 20.30 22.71 4.87
CA ASP A 270 20.12 21.52 5.72
C ASP A 270 18.64 21.25 5.96
N LEU A 271 18.11 20.22 5.29
CA LEU A 271 16.71 19.84 5.36
C LEU A 271 16.33 19.15 6.67
N TYR A 272 17.25 18.44 7.33
CA TYR A 272 16.98 17.81 8.63
C TYR A 272 16.80 18.88 9.71
N SER A 273 17.69 19.88 9.74
CA SER A 273 17.57 21.02 10.65
C SER A 273 16.23 21.75 10.52
N LEU A 274 15.66 21.83 9.31
CA LEU A 274 14.35 22.44 9.11
C LEU A 274 13.25 21.65 9.81
N VAL A 275 13.31 20.32 9.78
CA VAL A 275 12.36 19.46 10.49
C VAL A 275 12.52 19.61 12.00
N ASP A 276 13.75 19.59 12.51
CA ASP A 276 14.02 19.69 13.95
C ASP A 276 13.61 21.03 14.54
N LYS A 277 13.68 22.11 13.75
CA LYS A 277 13.21 23.45 14.13
C LYS A 277 11.73 23.67 13.88
N GLY A 278 10.99 22.68 13.36
CA GLY A 278 9.57 22.82 13.00
C GLY A 278 9.30 23.75 11.80
N GLN A 279 10.33 24.02 11.00
CA GLN A 279 10.32 24.94 9.85
C GLN A 279 10.16 24.22 8.50
N TRP A 280 10.10 22.88 8.50
CA TRP A 280 9.76 22.10 7.31
C TRP A 280 8.25 22.19 7.04
N THR A 281 7.85 23.15 6.22
CA THR A 281 6.45 23.43 5.87
C THR A 281 6.23 23.39 4.36
N TRP A 282 4.98 23.49 3.90
CA TRP A 282 4.67 23.60 2.47
C TRP A 282 5.37 24.76 1.77
N SER A 283 5.39 25.95 2.37
CA SER A 283 6.11 27.10 1.81
C SER A 283 7.61 26.81 1.66
N LYS A 284 8.21 26.12 2.65
CA LYS A 284 9.62 25.73 2.58
C LYS A 284 9.88 24.65 1.53
N PHE A 285 9.05 23.60 1.49
CA PHE A 285 9.11 22.55 0.48
C PHE A 285 9.01 23.12 -0.94
N ARG A 286 8.06 24.03 -1.18
CA ARG A 286 7.91 24.72 -2.47
C ARG A 286 9.14 25.57 -2.80
N SER A 287 9.63 26.38 -1.86
CA SER A 287 10.79 27.24 -2.08
C SER A 287 12.04 26.44 -2.46
N VAL A 288 12.28 25.32 -1.79
CA VAL A 288 13.39 24.40 -2.10
C VAL A 288 13.20 23.75 -3.48
N SER A 289 11.99 23.28 -3.77
CA SER A 289 11.63 22.71 -5.07
C SER A 289 11.84 23.69 -6.23
N GLU A 290 11.38 24.94 -6.08
CA GLU A 290 11.58 26.00 -7.06
C GLU A 290 13.06 26.35 -7.26
N THR A 291 13.87 26.26 -6.20
CA THR A 291 15.31 26.53 -6.27
C THR A 291 16.00 25.51 -7.19
N ALA A 292 15.76 24.21 -6.96
CA ALA A 292 16.31 23.16 -7.82
C ALA A 292 15.77 23.23 -9.25
N TYR A 293 14.46 23.49 -9.42
CA TYR A 293 13.84 23.60 -10.73
C TYR A 293 14.41 24.78 -11.55
N LYS A 294 14.54 25.96 -10.94
CA LYS A 294 15.10 27.15 -11.59
C LYS A 294 16.58 26.96 -11.93
N GLN A 295 17.41 26.54 -10.98
CA GLN A 295 18.86 26.39 -11.19
C GLN A 295 19.21 25.28 -12.19
N SER A 296 18.34 24.27 -12.33
CA SER A 296 18.50 23.20 -13.32
C SER A 296 17.94 23.56 -14.70
N ASN A 297 17.38 24.76 -14.89
CA ASN A 297 16.65 25.16 -16.09
C ASN A 297 15.50 24.19 -16.43
N GLY A 298 14.75 23.77 -15.42
CA GLY A 298 13.59 22.86 -15.55
C GLY A 298 13.93 21.38 -15.73
N LYS A 299 15.21 20.99 -15.60
CA LYS A 299 15.63 19.58 -15.75
C LYS A 299 15.42 18.74 -14.50
N VAL A 300 15.46 19.36 -13.33
CA VAL A 300 15.22 18.70 -12.04
C VAL A 300 13.90 19.21 -11.48
N TYR A 301 12.92 18.33 -11.41
CA TYR A 301 11.63 18.62 -10.82
C TYR A 301 11.73 18.75 -9.30
N GLY A 302 10.77 19.45 -8.71
CA GLY A 302 10.65 19.55 -7.25
C GLY A 302 10.38 18.19 -6.63
N CYS A 303 9.36 17.49 -7.13
CA CYS A 303 9.09 16.12 -6.69
C CYS A 303 8.45 15.22 -7.74
N ASN A 304 8.56 13.92 -7.50
CA ASN A 304 7.70 12.89 -8.08
C ASN A 304 7.13 11.97 -6.96
N ALA A 305 6.25 11.04 -7.31
CA ALA A 305 5.61 10.14 -6.34
C ALA A 305 5.43 8.73 -6.89
N THR A 306 5.59 7.70 -6.02
CA THR A 306 5.36 6.28 -6.33
C THR A 306 4.02 6.10 -7.06
N PHE A 307 2.96 6.63 -6.46
CA PHE A 307 1.64 6.74 -7.07
C PHE A 307 1.12 8.16 -6.93
N THR A 308 0.44 8.69 -7.96
CA THR A 308 -0.13 10.04 -7.92
C THR A 308 -1.01 10.29 -6.68
N PRO A 309 -1.84 9.33 -6.21
CA PRO A 309 -2.59 9.52 -4.97
C PRO A 309 -1.74 9.81 -3.72
N TYR A 310 -0.47 9.39 -3.68
CA TYR A 310 0.41 9.64 -2.53
C TYR A 310 0.71 11.13 -2.38
N LEU A 311 0.60 11.91 -3.45
CA LEU A 311 0.71 13.36 -3.40
C LEU A 311 -0.41 14.00 -2.54
N PHE A 312 -1.58 13.36 -2.45
CA PHE A 312 -2.69 13.80 -1.61
C PHE A 312 -2.44 13.59 -0.11
N ASN A 313 -1.34 12.94 0.28
CA ASN A 313 -0.89 12.88 1.68
C ASN A 313 -0.64 14.27 2.27
N LEU A 314 -0.41 15.28 1.43
CA LEU A 314 -0.38 16.68 1.87
C LEU A 314 -1.68 17.11 2.56
N VAL A 315 -2.85 16.63 2.12
CA VAL A 315 -4.14 16.90 2.81
C VAL A 315 -4.07 16.44 4.27
N PHE A 316 -3.59 15.21 4.48
CA PHE A 316 -3.43 14.61 5.80
C PHE A 316 -2.37 15.33 6.64
N ALA A 317 -1.28 15.80 6.01
CA ALA A 317 -0.26 16.64 6.65
C ALA A 317 -0.78 18.06 7.02
N ASN A 318 -1.98 18.45 6.57
CA ASN A 318 -2.68 19.66 7.03
C ASN A 318 -3.64 19.39 8.20
N GLY A 319 -3.52 18.24 8.87
CA GLY A 319 -4.37 17.90 10.02
C GLY A 319 -5.87 17.83 9.66
N THR A 320 -6.17 17.34 8.46
CA THR A 320 -7.54 17.11 7.96
C THR A 320 -7.58 15.84 7.11
N SER A 321 -8.78 15.36 6.79
CA SER A 321 -9.00 14.13 6.02
C SER A 321 -10.20 14.32 5.08
N PRO A 322 -10.27 13.63 3.92
CA PRO A 322 -11.46 13.57 3.09
C PRO A 322 -12.68 12.94 3.79
N VAL A 323 -12.44 12.12 4.82
CA VAL A 323 -13.48 11.50 5.65
C VAL A 323 -13.23 11.86 7.11
N VAL A 324 -14.23 12.44 7.78
CA VAL A 324 -14.17 12.85 9.20
C VAL A 324 -15.41 12.34 9.93
N LEU A 325 -15.35 12.27 11.26
CA LEU A 325 -16.54 12.01 12.08
C LEU A 325 -17.26 13.32 12.41
N ALA A 326 -18.52 13.43 12.03
CA ALA A 326 -19.45 14.44 12.51
C ALA A 326 -20.46 13.77 13.45
N ASN A 327 -20.44 14.11 14.74
CA ASN A 327 -21.31 13.50 15.76
C ASN A 327 -21.21 11.95 15.83
N GLY A 328 -20.03 11.41 15.55
CA GLY A 328 -19.76 9.97 15.51
C GLY A 328 -20.20 9.27 14.21
N ILE A 329 -20.63 10.03 13.20
CA ILE A 329 -21.02 9.51 11.88
C ILE A 329 -19.96 9.95 10.85
N PRO A 330 -19.46 9.04 10.02
CA PRO A 330 -18.47 9.38 9.01
C PRO A 330 -19.14 10.18 7.88
N VAL A 331 -18.56 11.33 7.57
CA VAL A 331 -19.04 12.25 6.55
C VAL A 331 -17.92 12.64 5.60
N PHE A 332 -18.30 12.89 4.35
CA PHE A 332 -17.39 13.44 3.36
C PHE A 332 -17.06 14.90 3.70
N ASN A 333 -15.78 15.21 3.81
CA ASN A 333 -15.25 16.49 4.27
C ASN A 333 -14.69 17.35 3.12
N GLY A 334 -15.06 17.07 1.88
CA GLY A 334 -14.44 17.68 0.69
C GLY A 334 -14.55 19.21 0.58
N LEU A 335 -15.48 19.84 1.31
CA LEU A 335 -15.66 21.30 1.30
C LEU A 335 -15.05 22.02 2.52
N ASP A 336 -14.34 21.29 3.39
CA ASP A 336 -13.62 21.89 4.50
C ASP A 336 -12.50 22.82 4.01
N SER A 337 -12.33 23.92 4.74
CA SER A 337 -11.36 24.96 4.43
C SER A 337 -9.92 24.46 4.39
N LYS A 338 -9.50 23.60 5.33
CA LYS A 338 -8.13 23.05 5.35
C LYS A 338 -7.89 22.06 4.23
N LEU A 339 -8.90 21.28 3.86
CA LEU A 339 -8.82 20.35 2.73
C LEU A 339 -8.72 21.12 1.41
N LEU A 340 -9.57 22.13 1.20
CA LEU A 340 -9.53 22.98 0.02
C LEU A 340 -8.23 23.78 -0.05
N GLU A 341 -7.69 24.27 1.06
CA GLU A 341 -6.38 24.92 1.12
C GLU A 341 -5.28 23.98 0.60
N ALA A 342 -5.24 22.73 1.09
CA ALA A 342 -4.27 21.73 0.67
C ALA A 342 -4.35 21.44 -0.84
N LEU A 343 -5.57 21.26 -1.36
CA LEU A 343 -5.77 20.99 -2.79
C LEU A 343 -5.45 22.21 -3.67
N ASN A 344 -5.74 23.43 -3.21
CA ASN A 344 -5.36 24.66 -3.92
C ASN A 344 -3.84 24.82 -3.95
N TRP A 345 -3.17 24.59 -2.81
CA TRP A 345 -1.72 24.58 -2.76
C TRP A 345 -1.14 23.55 -3.73
N LEU A 346 -1.68 22.32 -3.71
CA LEU A 346 -1.21 21.25 -4.59
C LEU A 346 -1.42 21.58 -6.06
N GLN A 347 -2.60 22.07 -6.44
CA GLN A 347 -2.86 22.51 -7.80
C GLN A 347 -1.89 23.62 -8.22
N SER A 348 -1.58 24.57 -7.33
CA SER A 348 -0.62 25.65 -7.61
C SER A 348 0.82 25.15 -7.77
N TYR A 349 1.19 24.08 -7.06
CA TYR A 349 2.49 23.43 -7.16
C TYR A 349 2.62 22.70 -8.50
N CYS A 350 1.59 21.97 -8.91
CA CYS A 350 1.51 21.33 -10.23
C CYS A 350 1.50 22.36 -11.38
N LYS A 351 0.75 23.47 -11.23
CA LYS A 351 0.73 24.60 -12.18
C LYS A 351 2.11 25.22 -12.41
N ALA A 352 2.94 25.24 -11.37
CA ALA A 352 4.32 25.73 -11.46
C ALA A 352 5.29 24.76 -12.14
N GLY A 353 4.82 23.59 -12.59
CA GLY A 353 5.65 22.57 -13.25
C GLY A 353 6.56 21.79 -12.28
N LEU A 354 6.38 21.93 -10.97
CA LEU A 354 7.28 21.36 -9.96
C LEU A 354 7.05 19.87 -9.71
N TYR A 355 5.87 19.33 -10.05
CA TYR A 355 5.55 17.92 -9.94
C TYR A 355 5.81 17.19 -11.26
N ASN A 356 6.66 16.17 -11.24
CA ASN A 356 6.94 15.33 -12.40
C ASN A 356 5.84 14.28 -12.60
N LYS A 357 4.69 14.72 -13.11
CA LYS A 357 3.54 13.85 -13.35
C LYS A 357 3.86 12.68 -14.30
N ASN A 358 4.68 12.91 -15.33
CA ASN A 358 5.03 11.90 -16.33
C ASN A 358 5.92 10.78 -15.77
N LYS A 359 6.58 11.03 -14.64
CA LYS A 359 7.41 10.07 -13.92
C LYS A 359 6.82 9.75 -12.54
N SER A 360 5.51 9.67 -12.49
CA SER A 360 4.74 9.33 -11.29
C SER A 360 3.56 8.43 -11.68
N GLY A 361 2.90 7.81 -10.69
CA GLY A 361 1.72 6.97 -10.93
C GLY A 361 2.03 5.51 -11.23
N ASN A 362 3.31 5.16 -11.37
CA ASN A 362 3.81 3.80 -11.50
C ASN A 362 5.10 3.69 -10.69
N TYR A 363 5.17 2.67 -9.83
CA TYR A 363 6.31 2.43 -8.94
C TYR A 363 7.66 2.46 -9.66
N VAL A 364 7.83 1.58 -10.66
CA VAL A 364 9.10 1.40 -11.39
C VAL A 364 9.52 2.69 -12.09
N THR A 365 8.58 3.35 -12.77
CA THR A 365 8.85 4.62 -13.46
C THR A 365 9.29 5.71 -12.47
N ALA A 366 8.60 5.82 -11.34
CA ALA A 366 8.85 6.88 -10.38
C ALA A 366 10.18 6.70 -9.64
N ILE A 367 10.44 5.51 -9.12
CA ILE A 367 11.67 5.25 -8.37
C ILE A 367 12.90 5.40 -9.27
N ASN A 368 12.85 4.89 -10.51
CA ASN A 368 13.97 5.01 -11.46
C ASN A 368 14.24 6.47 -11.85
N SER A 369 13.21 7.28 -12.03
CA SER A 369 13.36 8.72 -12.31
C SER A 369 14.01 9.48 -11.14
N PHE A 370 13.66 9.13 -9.89
CA PHE A 370 14.31 9.71 -8.72
C PHE A 370 15.78 9.28 -8.59
N MET A 371 16.07 7.99 -8.76
CA MET A 371 17.45 7.47 -8.74
C MET A 371 18.30 8.06 -9.86
N ALA A 372 17.71 8.38 -11.02
CA ALA A 372 18.38 9.07 -12.12
C ALA A 372 18.56 10.59 -11.90
N GLY A 373 18.14 11.14 -10.75
CA GLY A 373 18.31 12.54 -10.40
C GLY A 373 17.37 13.50 -11.13
N GLU A 374 16.24 13.02 -11.65
CA GLU A 374 15.25 13.87 -12.34
C GLU A 374 14.35 14.65 -11.38
N SER A 375 14.30 14.29 -10.09
CA SER A 375 13.51 14.98 -9.06
C SER A 375 14.31 15.15 -7.77
N LEU A 376 14.18 16.30 -7.10
CA LEU A 376 14.83 16.55 -5.81
C LEU A 376 14.21 15.69 -4.70
N PHE A 377 12.88 15.60 -4.69
CA PHE A 377 12.12 14.82 -3.72
C PHE A 377 11.37 13.66 -4.37
N TYR A 378 11.25 12.56 -3.63
CA TYR A 378 10.43 11.42 -3.99
C TYR A 378 9.48 11.07 -2.85
N ILE A 379 8.18 11.05 -3.16
CA ILE A 379 7.14 10.67 -2.22
C ILE A 379 6.89 9.15 -2.35
N GLY A 380 7.12 8.42 -1.25
CA GLY A 380 6.98 6.96 -1.20
C GLY A 380 6.56 6.45 0.18
N GLY A 381 6.53 5.13 0.33
CA GLY A 381 6.38 4.46 1.61
C GLY A 381 7.72 4.31 2.32
N ASN A 382 7.70 4.17 3.64
CA ASN A 382 8.91 3.99 4.46
C ASN A 382 9.58 2.61 4.33
N GLY A 383 8.93 1.66 3.65
CA GLY A 383 9.31 0.25 3.63
C GLY A 383 9.44 -0.30 2.22
N SER A 384 9.40 -1.63 2.11
CA SER A 384 9.47 -2.32 0.82
C SER A 384 8.26 -1.95 -0.07
N PRO A 385 8.48 -1.75 -1.38
CA PRO A 385 9.76 -1.89 -2.08
C PRO A 385 10.63 -0.61 -2.08
N ASP A 386 10.06 0.57 -1.78
CA ASP A 386 10.72 1.88 -1.94
C ASP A 386 12.09 1.96 -1.23
N ILE A 387 12.15 1.76 0.09
CA ILE A 387 13.43 1.92 0.83
C ILE A 387 14.46 0.84 0.49
N ASN A 388 13.98 -0.37 0.15
CA ASN A 388 14.84 -1.51 -0.18
C ASN A 388 15.57 -1.23 -1.50
N ASP A 389 14.84 -0.79 -2.51
CA ASP A 389 15.37 -0.56 -3.84
C ASP A 389 16.25 0.70 -3.86
N LEU A 390 15.89 1.76 -3.13
CA LEU A 390 16.79 2.91 -2.96
C LEU A 390 18.11 2.49 -2.28
N SER A 391 18.05 1.68 -1.21
CA SER A 391 19.25 1.21 -0.51
C SER A 391 20.14 0.34 -1.41
N ALA A 392 19.54 -0.53 -2.21
CA ALA A 392 20.24 -1.49 -3.05
C ALA A 392 20.76 -0.89 -4.36
N LEU A 393 20.01 0.01 -5.00
CA LEU A 393 20.19 0.41 -6.39
C LEU A 393 20.58 1.88 -6.59
N MET A 394 20.25 2.78 -5.65
CA MET A 394 20.56 4.20 -5.81
C MET A 394 22.04 4.48 -5.52
N GLU A 395 22.76 4.97 -6.54
CA GLU A 395 24.19 5.33 -6.42
C GLU A 395 24.41 6.58 -5.57
N ASP A 396 23.60 7.62 -5.77
CA ASP A 396 23.62 8.83 -4.95
C ASP A 396 23.10 8.53 -3.54
N ASP A 397 23.64 9.25 -2.54
CA ASP A 397 23.06 9.22 -1.21
C ASP A 397 21.68 9.91 -1.20
N TYR A 398 20.74 9.32 -0.46
CA TYR A 398 19.44 9.90 -0.18
C TYR A 398 19.25 10.15 1.31
N GLY A 399 18.30 11.02 1.64
CA GLY A 399 17.82 11.22 3.00
C GLY A 399 16.31 11.08 3.12
N ILE A 400 15.80 10.99 4.34
CA ILE A 400 14.37 10.78 4.64
C ILE A 400 13.83 11.91 5.50
N LEU A 401 12.68 12.46 5.12
CA LEU A 401 11.98 13.54 5.82
C LEU A 401 10.52 13.16 6.07
N PRO A 402 9.86 13.72 7.11
CA PRO A 402 8.41 13.71 7.18
C PRO A 402 7.80 14.45 5.99
N PHE A 403 6.51 14.21 5.76
CA PHE A 403 5.72 15.11 4.94
C PHE A 403 5.81 16.55 5.49
N PRO A 404 5.97 17.55 4.61
CA PRO A 404 5.95 18.94 5.04
C PRO A 404 4.56 19.25 5.59
N LYS A 405 4.51 19.80 6.80
CA LYS A 405 3.26 20.22 7.43
C LYS A 405 2.69 21.46 6.73
N GLY A 406 1.37 21.62 6.74
CA GLY A 406 0.76 22.87 6.31
C GLY A 406 1.34 24.07 7.07
N ASP A 407 1.42 25.24 6.44
CA ASP A 407 2.09 26.41 7.04
C ASP A 407 1.44 26.82 8.38
N GLY A 408 0.12 26.63 8.52
CA GLY A 408 -0.62 26.85 9.78
C GLY A 408 -0.61 25.69 10.78
N GLN A 409 -0.04 24.53 10.44
CA GLN A 409 -0.01 23.37 11.34
C GLN A 409 1.12 23.48 12.36
N LYS A 410 0.85 23.05 13.59
CA LYS A 410 1.85 23.03 14.67
C LYS A 410 2.75 21.81 14.58
N ASN A 411 2.13 20.63 14.51
CA ASN A 411 2.81 19.34 14.58
C ASN A 411 2.94 18.70 13.19
N TYR A 412 3.90 17.80 13.05
CA TYR A 412 3.96 16.85 11.94
C TYR A 412 3.01 15.68 12.22
N THR A 413 2.64 14.96 11.16
CA THR A 413 1.70 13.84 11.24
C THR A 413 2.32 12.61 10.58
N CYS A 414 2.18 11.46 11.21
CA CYS A 414 2.49 10.18 10.59
C CYS A 414 1.30 9.75 9.72
N ILE A 415 1.51 9.54 8.42
CA ILE A 415 0.41 9.22 7.50
C ILE A 415 0.50 7.73 7.17
N LEU A 416 -0.38 6.94 7.76
CA LEU A 416 -0.44 5.50 7.55
C LEU A 416 -1.12 5.21 6.21
N MET A 417 -0.46 4.45 5.34
CA MET A 417 -0.86 4.27 3.95
C MET A 417 -1.25 2.84 3.59
N ASN A 418 -0.59 1.87 4.20
CA ASN A 418 -0.66 0.50 3.73
C ASN A 418 -0.49 -0.48 4.88
N ASN A 419 -1.33 -1.50 4.93
CA ASN A 419 -1.23 -2.58 5.91
C ASN A 419 -1.36 -3.92 5.19
N ARG A 420 -0.63 -4.93 5.66
CA ARG A 420 -0.99 -6.32 5.38
C ARG A 420 -2.05 -6.77 6.37
N PHE A 421 -3.08 -7.38 5.84
CA PHE A 421 -4.21 -7.88 6.61
C PHE A 421 -4.24 -9.40 6.62
N TYR A 422 -4.82 -9.92 7.70
CA TYR A 422 -5.08 -11.33 7.91
C TYR A 422 -6.57 -11.53 8.09
N GLY A 423 -7.20 -12.24 7.15
CA GLY A 423 -8.60 -12.65 7.22
C GLY A 423 -8.74 -14.17 7.35
N LEU A 424 -9.91 -14.63 7.78
CA LEU A 424 -10.25 -16.06 7.83
C LEU A 424 -11.35 -16.38 6.80
N ALA A 425 -11.30 -17.55 6.16
CA ALA A 425 -12.38 -17.99 5.28
C ALA A 425 -13.73 -18.06 6.01
N SER A 426 -14.79 -17.60 5.36
CA SER A 426 -16.17 -17.89 5.78
C SER A 426 -16.48 -19.38 5.59
N ASN A 427 -17.50 -19.88 6.30
CA ASN A 427 -17.94 -21.28 6.25
C ASN A 427 -16.81 -22.31 6.53
N ASN A 428 -15.75 -21.89 7.22
CA ASN A 428 -14.64 -22.76 7.57
C ASN A 428 -14.89 -23.47 8.91
N SER A 429 -15.05 -24.79 8.89
CA SER A 429 -15.20 -25.61 10.10
C SER A 429 -13.95 -25.61 11.00
N GLN A 430 -12.80 -25.14 10.49
CA GLN A 430 -11.55 -24.99 11.22
C GLN A 430 -11.27 -23.54 11.67
N ALA A 431 -12.23 -22.62 11.56
CA ALA A 431 -12.01 -21.19 11.85
C ALA A 431 -11.39 -20.92 13.23
N GLU A 432 -11.79 -21.66 14.27
CA GLU A 432 -11.22 -21.50 15.62
C GLU A 432 -9.79 -22.04 15.74
N ASP A 433 -9.41 -23.05 14.96
CA ASP A 433 -8.03 -23.54 14.94
C ASP A 433 -7.15 -22.62 14.08
N ALA A 434 -7.68 -22.09 12.99
CA ALA A 434 -7.04 -21.07 12.17
C ALA A 434 -6.82 -19.77 12.96
N GLY A 435 -7.78 -19.34 13.77
CA GLY A 435 -7.65 -18.18 14.66
C GLY A 435 -6.52 -18.34 15.69
N LYS A 436 -6.36 -19.52 16.29
CA LYS A 436 -5.21 -19.82 17.18
C LYS A 436 -3.88 -19.71 16.46
N VAL A 437 -3.78 -20.27 15.25
CA VAL A 437 -2.55 -20.16 14.43
C VAL A 437 -2.30 -18.70 14.06
N LEU A 438 -3.33 -17.93 13.72
CA LEU A 438 -3.20 -16.51 13.42
C LEU A 438 -2.66 -15.70 14.61
N VAL A 439 -3.13 -15.97 15.83
CA VAL A 439 -2.57 -15.37 17.05
C VAL A 439 -1.09 -15.74 17.23
N ALA A 440 -0.72 -16.99 17.01
CA ALA A 440 0.66 -17.43 17.08
C ALA A 440 1.55 -16.74 16.03
N LEU A 441 1.05 -16.55 14.81
CA LEU A 441 1.75 -15.76 13.78
C LEU A 441 1.96 -14.32 14.24
N GLY A 442 0.93 -13.70 14.83
CA GLY A 442 1.02 -12.35 15.37
C GLY A 442 2.08 -12.21 16.45
N ASN A 443 2.21 -13.22 17.32
CA ASN A 443 3.19 -13.23 18.40
C ASN A 443 4.63 -13.57 17.95
N ARG A 444 4.79 -14.35 16.88
CA ARG A 444 6.10 -14.95 16.54
C ARG A 444 6.78 -14.36 15.31
N THR A 445 6.08 -13.50 14.57
CA THR A 445 6.60 -12.98 13.29
C THR A 445 6.84 -11.47 13.27
N TYR A 446 6.48 -10.72 14.33
CA TYR A 446 6.67 -9.27 14.36
C TYR A 446 8.13 -8.86 14.62
N ILE A 447 8.47 -7.62 14.21
CA ILE A 447 9.75 -7.00 14.52
C ILE A 447 9.64 -6.40 15.93
N LYS A 448 10.42 -6.91 16.87
CA LYS A 448 10.49 -6.34 18.22
C LYS A 448 10.96 -4.90 18.17
N ALA A 449 10.37 -4.05 19.00
CA ALA A 449 10.70 -2.63 19.08
C ALA A 449 12.20 -2.41 19.34
N ALA A 450 12.81 -3.24 20.19
CA ALA A 450 14.25 -3.19 20.49
C ALA A 450 15.15 -3.47 19.26
N GLU A 451 14.66 -4.20 18.25
CA GLU A 451 15.39 -4.49 17.02
C GLU A 451 15.06 -3.51 15.89
N TRP A 452 14.09 -2.61 16.09
CA TRP A 452 13.57 -1.75 15.01
C TRP A 452 14.68 -0.87 14.42
N ASP A 453 15.45 -0.17 15.28
CA ASP A 453 16.53 0.71 14.83
C ASP A 453 17.59 -0.05 14.04
N LYS A 454 18.00 -1.22 14.54
CA LYS A 454 19.01 -2.07 13.89
C LYS A 454 18.56 -2.57 12.52
N GLN A 455 17.29 -2.95 12.38
CA GLN A 455 16.75 -3.39 11.10
C GLN A 455 16.63 -2.23 10.10
N HIS A 456 16.27 -1.03 10.55
CA HIS A 456 16.12 0.11 9.65
C HIS A 456 17.47 0.76 9.29
N ALA A 457 18.47 0.63 10.16
CA ALA A 457 19.82 1.12 9.93
C ALA A 457 20.46 0.54 8.65
N SER A 458 20.14 -0.70 8.26
CA SER A 458 20.68 -1.30 7.02
C SER A 458 20.10 -0.70 5.74
N TYR A 459 18.98 0.03 5.83
CA TYR A 459 18.28 0.60 4.69
C TYR A 459 18.45 2.12 4.55
N VAL A 460 19.18 2.78 5.43
CA VAL A 460 19.42 4.23 5.34
C VAL A 460 20.89 4.52 5.02
N ARG A 461 21.17 5.71 4.48
CA ARG A 461 22.54 6.16 4.15
C ARG A 461 23.23 6.91 5.30
N ASP A 462 22.49 7.23 6.36
CA ASP A 462 22.94 8.10 7.46
C ASP A 462 22.09 7.97 8.73
N GLU A 463 22.63 8.41 9.87
CA GLU A 463 21.94 8.36 11.16
C GLU A 463 20.75 9.32 11.24
N GLU A 464 20.81 10.48 10.59
CA GLU A 464 19.73 11.46 10.58
C GLU A 464 18.46 10.89 9.93
N SER A 465 18.59 10.15 8.84
CA SER A 465 17.48 9.43 8.20
C SER A 465 16.86 8.39 9.11
N LEU A 466 17.66 7.64 9.89
CA LEU A 466 17.15 6.70 10.89
C LEU A 466 16.38 7.44 12.00
N LYS A 467 16.95 8.54 12.50
CA LYS A 467 16.29 9.42 13.48
C LYS A 467 14.98 9.97 12.92
N MET A 468 14.94 10.36 11.64
CA MET A 468 13.72 10.85 10.99
C MET A 468 12.66 9.76 10.84
N LEU A 469 13.00 8.54 10.41
CA LEU A 469 12.03 7.44 10.38
C LEU A 469 11.43 7.18 11.77
N ARG A 470 12.28 7.15 12.81
CA ARG A 470 11.83 6.97 14.20
C ARG A 470 10.90 8.11 14.64
N LYS A 471 11.27 9.35 14.31
CA LYS A 471 10.52 10.57 14.64
C LYS A 471 9.17 10.60 13.93
N ILE A 472 9.14 10.30 12.64
CA ILE A 472 7.92 10.19 11.82
C ILE A 472 6.96 9.20 12.48
N ARG A 473 7.45 8.00 12.78
CA ARG A 473 6.63 6.96 13.39
C ARG A 473 6.06 7.39 14.75
N SER A 474 6.78 8.21 15.52
CA SER A 474 6.33 8.72 16.84
C SER A 474 5.32 9.86 16.81
N TYR A 475 5.03 10.45 15.64
CA TYR A 475 4.03 11.50 15.54
C TYR A 475 2.61 10.94 15.64
N ASP A 476 1.67 11.83 15.99
CA ASP A 476 0.24 11.53 15.89
C ASP A 476 -0.07 10.98 14.51
N SER A 477 -0.70 9.81 14.49
CA SER A 477 -0.83 8.99 13.28
C SER A 477 -2.23 9.08 12.71
N ILE A 478 -2.37 9.51 11.45
CA ILE A 478 -3.64 9.50 10.74
C ILE A 478 -3.68 8.33 9.76
N PHE A 479 -4.77 7.57 9.78
CA PHE A 479 -5.00 6.53 8.79
C PHE A 479 -5.65 7.13 7.54
N ARG A 480 -5.10 6.81 6.36
CA ARG A 480 -5.51 7.37 5.08
C ARG A 480 -6.86 6.80 4.61
N VAL A 481 -7.95 7.20 5.26
CA VAL A 481 -9.33 6.88 4.85
C VAL A 481 -9.79 7.86 3.77
N THR A 482 -10.29 7.31 2.68
CA THR A 482 -10.66 8.06 1.47
C THR A 482 -11.79 7.34 0.71
N THR A 483 -12.28 7.98 -0.35
CA THR A 483 -13.27 7.44 -1.28
C THR A 483 -12.65 7.30 -2.67
N LYS A 484 -13.13 6.34 -3.47
CA LYS A 484 -12.77 6.21 -4.89
C LYS A 484 -13.11 7.50 -5.63
N SER A 485 -14.29 8.07 -5.35
CA SER A 485 -14.70 9.37 -5.88
C SER A 485 -13.68 10.48 -5.61
N PHE A 486 -13.13 10.55 -4.40
CA PHE A 486 -12.10 11.54 -4.07
C PHE A 486 -10.79 11.29 -4.83
N GLU A 487 -10.22 10.09 -4.72
CA GLU A 487 -8.87 9.82 -5.26
C GLU A 487 -8.84 9.77 -6.78
N SER A 488 -9.77 9.03 -7.39
CA SER A 488 -9.74 8.73 -8.82
C SER A 488 -10.31 9.87 -9.68
N ASN A 489 -11.24 10.66 -9.12
CA ASN A 489 -11.92 11.70 -9.89
C ASN A 489 -11.49 13.09 -9.46
N ALA A 490 -11.85 13.49 -8.23
CA ALA A 490 -11.78 14.90 -7.86
C ALA A 490 -10.35 15.37 -7.59
N ALA A 491 -9.57 14.60 -6.85
CA ALA A 491 -8.18 14.94 -6.53
C ALA A 491 -7.28 14.84 -7.79
N ALA A 492 -7.51 13.84 -8.64
CA ALA A 492 -6.86 13.73 -9.95
C ALA A 492 -7.19 14.92 -10.87
N ALA A 493 -8.46 15.34 -10.94
CA ALA A 493 -8.87 16.53 -11.70
C ALA A 493 -8.21 17.82 -11.20
N CYS A 494 -7.92 17.93 -9.90
CA CYS A 494 -7.18 19.05 -9.33
C CYS A 494 -5.74 19.08 -9.81
N VAL A 495 -5.05 17.93 -9.78
CA VAL A 495 -3.65 17.77 -10.26
C VAL A 495 -3.56 18.02 -11.76
N ASP A 496 -4.56 17.55 -12.52
CA ASP A 496 -4.70 17.75 -13.96
C ASP A 496 -5.16 19.16 -14.34
N GLN A 497 -5.53 19.99 -13.36
CA GLN A 497 -6.02 21.35 -13.55
C GLN A 497 -7.30 21.43 -14.40
N LYS A 498 -8.06 20.33 -14.49
CA LYS A 498 -9.32 20.25 -15.23
C LYS A 498 -10.44 21.00 -14.51
N MET A 499 -10.35 21.10 -13.18
CA MET A 499 -11.33 21.78 -12.32
C MET A 499 -10.59 22.52 -11.20
N THR A 500 -11.22 23.57 -10.65
CA THR A 500 -10.77 24.10 -9.36
C THR A 500 -11.06 23.08 -8.25
N PRO A 501 -10.28 23.06 -7.15
CA PRO A 501 -10.55 22.14 -6.04
C PRO A 501 -11.97 22.17 -5.51
N LYS A 502 -12.54 23.37 -5.36
CA LYS A 502 -13.92 23.51 -4.89
C LYS A 502 -14.92 22.86 -5.86
N GLN A 503 -14.81 23.15 -7.16
CA GLN A 503 -15.69 22.54 -8.17
C GLN A 503 -15.54 21.01 -8.21
N ALA A 504 -14.30 20.50 -8.12
CA ALA A 504 -14.03 19.08 -8.13
C ALA A 504 -14.68 18.36 -6.93
N MET A 505 -14.60 18.98 -5.73
CA MET A 505 -15.22 18.45 -4.52
C MET A 505 -16.74 18.52 -4.58
N GLU A 506 -17.32 19.66 -5.01
CA GLU A 506 -18.77 19.82 -5.20
C GLU A 506 -19.36 18.76 -6.15
N ALA A 507 -18.63 18.40 -7.22
CA ALA A 507 -19.07 17.41 -8.19
C ALA A 507 -19.19 15.98 -7.64
N ILE A 508 -18.49 15.66 -6.54
CA ILE A 508 -18.46 14.30 -5.99
C ILE A 508 -19.14 14.15 -4.63
N VAL A 509 -19.64 15.21 -4.01
CA VAL A 509 -20.15 15.19 -2.62
C VAL A 509 -21.10 14.00 -2.37
N ASN A 510 -22.08 13.80 -3.25
CA ASN A 510 -23.07 12.74 -3.09
C ASN A 510 -22.49 11.34 -3.32
N ALA A 511 -21.64 11.19 -4.34
CA ALA A 511 -21.02 9.90 -4.64
C ALA A 511 -20.05 9.48 -3.52
N ALA A 512 -19.22 10.41 -3.05
CA ALA A 512 -18.31 10.18 -1.94
C ALA A 512 -19.06 9.86 -0.64
N GLN A 513 -20.15 10.58 -0.33
CA GLN A 513 -20.96 10.25 0.84
C GLN A 513 -21.62 8.86 0.71
N SER A 514 -22.10 8.49 -0.49
CA SER A 514 -22.66 7.15 -0.73
C SER A 514 -21.64 6.04 -0.50
N GLU A 515 -20.38 6.22 -0.94
CA GLU A 515 -19.30 5.25 -0.69
C GLU A 515 -18.97 5.13 0.81
N ILE A 516 -19.00 6.25 1.53
CA ILE A 516 -18.82 6.28 2.99
C ILE A 516 -19.97 5.52 3.67
N ASN A 517 -21.22 5.81 3.29
CA ASN A 517 -22.39 5.14 3.81
C ASN A 517 -22.33 3.62 3.57
N GLU A 518 -21.95 3.19 2.36
CA GLU A 518 -21.75 1.77 2.06
C GLU A 518 -20.67 1.14 2.94
N ARG A 519 -19.51 1.80 3.06
CA ARG A 519 -18.36 1.31 3.82
C ARG A 519 -18.70 1.13 5.30
N PHE A 520 -19.41 2.08 5.88
CA PHE A 520 -19.66 2.15 7.31
C PHE A 520 -21.05 1.65 7.72
N GLY A 521 -21.94 1.35 6.77
CA GLY A 521 -23.28 0.85 7.05
C GLY A 521 -24.20 1.89 7.68
N VAL A 522 -24.07 3.15 7.29
CA VAL A 522 -24.87 4.29 7.77
C VAL A 522 -25.83 4.81 6.73
#